data_AF-A0AAU5C3R9-F1
#
_entry.id   AF-A0AAU5C3R9-F1
#
_cell.length_a   1.000
_cell.length_b   1.000
_cell.length_c   1.000
_cell.angle_alpha   90.00
_cell.angle_beta   90.00
_cell.angle_gamma   90.00
#
_symmetry.space_group_name_H-M   'P 1'
#
loop_
_entity.id
_entity.type
_entity.pdbx_description
1 polymer ?
#
loop_
_entity_poly.entity_id
_entity_poly.type
_entity_poly.pdbx_seq_one_letter_code
_entity_poly.pdbx_strand_id
1 'polypeptide(L)'
;MGHIANNPWVPSVTLRVDAEGVELAALLLGTDGRVRGDADMVFEGQPVHPSGSVRHEPVALVLELSEVEAAVERIVVAGSAGAGVLSVVAPDGNAVASCTVTGAPDAAAVAFAEFFRESGGWKFARIGQGYASGLAGLVTEYGVEVAEEEPAAAGPVPLTGVVKVPGQAPPTGGGPAAGEPVGAPAAGAPAAGTVAAGPVATPAPGGTFPPADRPYELVEGWEFGPVFEPFVAEGFGNDVIALDDRVGDGPVLVEVAQEGRGYLGLFTLDRRNRDESDFLLNDLLPEFRGSTFARVPQGRQLRMRLDAENRWILRVMPLAAARRLEGTLHGYGPELLLYLGNGADLRVDVQGSPEDGRGYVGIQSYGVEGRTGGRLPHMDLLLNEIGPLRQTVPVPRGPQLLHLRSEGAWTFTVQELD
;
A
#
# COMPACT_ATOMS: atom_id res chain seq x y z
N MET A 1 19.44 -20.22 14.23
CA MET A 1 19.42 -18.78 13.93
C MET A 1 18.74 -18.62 12.58
N GLY A 2 17.43 -18.34 12.57
CA GLY A 2 16.67 -18.13 11.34
C GLY A 2 16.81 -16.67 10.91
N HIS A 3 17.25 -16.44 9.68
CA HIS A 3 17.25 -15.11 9.07
C HIS A 3 15.80 -14.75 8.73
N ILE A 4 15.21 -13.86 9.53
CA ILE A 4 14.12 -13.01 9.06
C ILE A 4 14.81 -11.88 8.30
N ALA A 5 14.45 -11.65 7.04
CA ALA A 5 14.82 -10.38 6.40
C ALA A 5 14.22 -9.26 7.27
N ASN A 6 15.03 -8.30 7.71
CA ASN A 6 14.67 -7.22 8.66
C ASN A 6 13.52 -6.30 8.19
N ASN A 7 12.81 -6.63 7.12
CA ASN A 7 11.73 -5.86 6.53
C ASN A 7 10.42 -6.66 6.59
N PRO A 8 9.40 -6.22 7.34
CA PRO A 8 8.09 -6.86 7.37
C PRO A 8 7.26 -6.57 6.11
N TRP A 9 7.60 -5.61 5.26
CA TRP A 9 6.82 -5.31 4.05
C TRP A 9 6.95 -6.39 2.97
N VAL A 10 5.84 -6.76 2.35
CA VAL A 10 5.78 -7.73 1.24
C VAL A 10 5.20 -7.08 -0.02
N PRO A 11 5.61 -7.52 -1.23
CA PRO A 11 5.08 -6.98 -2.46
C PRO A 11 3.58 -7.32 -2.60
N SER A 12 2.80 -6.36 -3.09
CA SER A 12 1.37 -6.53 -3.36
C SER A 12 1.18 -7.22 -4.71
N VAL A 13 1.57 -8.49 -4.78
CA VAL A 13 1.50 -9.37 -5.96
C VAL A 13 0.95 -10.73 -5.54
N THR A 14 0.82 -11.66 -6.48
CA THR A 14 0.57 -13.06 -6.13
C THR A 14 1.71 -13.62 -5.27
N LEU A 15 1.43 -13.98 -4.04
CA LEU A 15 2.36 -14.69 -3.17
C LEU A 15 1.94 -16.15 -3.07
N ARG A 16 2.92 -17.04 -3.15
CA ARG A 16 2.74 -18.45 -2.84
C ARG A 16 3.33 -18.72 -1.46
N VAL A 17 2.52 -19.32 -0.59
CA VAL A 17 2.88 -19.69 0.77
C VAL A 17 2.89 -21.20 0.84
N ASP A 18 4.08 -21.78 0.87
CA ASP A 18 4.29 -23.22 1.00
C ASP A 18 4.60 -23.57 2.46
N ALA A 19 4.13 -24.74 2.89
CA ALA A 19 4.49 -25.28 4.20
C ALA A 19 4.76 -26.78 4.11
N GLU A 20 5.87 -27.21 4.71
CA GLU A 20 6.23 -28.63 4.77
C GLU A 20 5.67 -29.25 6.05
N GLY A 21 4.87 -30.32 5.91
CA GLY A 21 4.40 -31.14 7.04
C GLY A 21 3.26 -30.55 7.87
N VAL A 22 2.61 -29.48 7.41
CA VAL A 22 1.41 -28.89 8.04
C VAL A 22 0.33 -28.61 7.00
N GLU A 23 -0.93 -28.76 7.41
CA GLU A 23 -2.09 -28.40 6.59
C GLU A 23 -2.33 -26.90 6.73
N LEU A 24 -2.51 -26.18 5.63
CA LEU A 24 -2.67 -24.72 5.63
C LEU A 24 -4.13 -24.29 5.49
N ALA A 25 -4.47 -23.20 6.16
CA ALA A 25 -5.72 -22.47 6.00
C ALA A 25 -5.44 -20.95 6.05
N ALA A 26 -6.29 -20.18 5.40
CA ALA A 26 -6.29 -18.72 5.47
C ALA A 26 -7.61 -18.21 6.05
N LEU A 27 -7.53 -17.25 6.96
CA LEU A 27 -8.68 -16.50 7.48
C LEU A 27 -8.55 -15.04 7.05
N LEU A 28 -9.51 -14.55 6.27
CA LEU A 28 -9.56 -13.17 5.82
C LEU A 28 -10.37 -12.36 6.84
N LEU A 29 -9.73 -11.38 7.48
CA LEU A 29 -10.31 -10.62 8.58
C LEU A 29 -10.63 -9.19 8.15
N GLY A 30 -11.80 -8.73 8.56
CA GLY A 30 -12.22 -7.34 8.43
C GLY A 30 -11.55 -6.40 9.43
N THR A 31 -11.99 -5.14 9.40
CA THR A 31 -11.51 -4.06 10.28
C THR A 31 -11.71 -4.33 11.77
N ASP A 32 -12.65 -5.21 12.12
CA ASP A 32 -12.93 -5.63 13.49
C ASP A 32 -12.05 -6.80 13.95
N GLY A 33 -11.13 -7.25 13.09
CA GLY A 33 -10.23 -8.39 13.34
C GLY A 33 -10.93 -9.74 13.28
N ARG A 34 -12.12 -9.83 12.66
CA ARG A 34 -12.90 -11.06 12.54
C ARG A 34 -13.21 -11.42 11.09
N VAL A 35 -13.47 -12.69 10.84
CA VAL A 35 -14.05 -13.11 9.56
C VAL A 35 -15.50 -12.62 9.47
N ARG A 36 -15.95 -12.23 8.27
CA ARG A 36 -17.33 -11.74 8.08
C ARG A 36 -18.34 -12.89 7.93
N GLY A 37 -17.83 -14.10 7.74
CA GLY A 37 -18.56 -15.36 7.68
C GLY A 37 -17.68 -16.47 7.09
N ASP A 38 -18.23 -17.67 6.95
CA ASP A 38 -17.49 -18.87 6.49
C ASP A 38 -16.81 -18.69 5.13
N ALA A 39 -17.35 -17.81 4.29
CA ALA A 39 -16.79 -17.47 2.98
C ALA A 39 -15.37 -16.88 3.04
N ASP A 40 -15.02 -16.23 4.15
CA ASP A 40 -13.70 -15.62 4.40
C ASP A 40 -12.67 -16.65 4.89
N MET A 41 -13.03 -17.94 4.95
CA MET A 41 -12.12 -19.03 5.27
C MET A 41 -11.72 -19.79 4.00
N VAL A 42 -10.43 -20.01 3.81
CA VAL A 42 -9.90 -20.77 2.66
C VAL A 42 -9.07 -21.94 3.17
N PHE A 43 -9.49 -23.15 2.82
CA PHE A 43 -8.89 -24.42 3.26
C PHE A 43 -9.26 -25.53 2.25
N GLU A 44 -8.82 -26.77 2.44
CA GLU A 44 -9.08 -27.86 1.49
C GLU A 44 -10.57 -28.03 1.12
N GLY A 45 -11.48 -27.96 2.10
CA GLY A 45 -12.93 -28.08 1.88
C GLY A 45 -13.58 -26.84 1.25
N GLN A 46 -12.92 -25.68 1.30
CA GLN A 46 -13.33 -24.44 0.65
C GLN A 46 -12.11 -23.78 -0.01
N PRO A 47 -11.66 -24.29 -1.18
CA PRO A 47 -10.33 -24.00 -1.69
C PRO A 47 -10.18 -22.64 -2.35
N VAL A 48 -11.25 -21.85 -2.50
CA VAL A 48 -11.21 -20.56 -3.19
C VAL A 48 -12.10 -19.56 -2.45
N HIS A 49 -11.54 -18.43 -2.05
CA HIS A 49 -12.33 -17.29 -1.55
C HIS A 49 -13.25 -16.76 -2.67
N PRO A 50 -14.48 -16.27 -2.40
CA PRO A 50 -15.40 -15.80 -3.45
C PRO A 50 -14.84 -14.72 -4.38
N SER A 51 -13.93 -13.87 -3.91
CA SER A 51 -13.25 -12.89 -4.77
C SER A 51 -12.19 -13.50 -5.68
N GLY A 52 -11.74 -14.73 -5.40
CA GLY A 52 -10.61 -15.38 -6.03
C GLY A 52 -9.24 -14.87 -5.55
N SER A 53 -9.17 -13.97 -4.57
CA SER A 53 -7.90 -13.39 -4.10
C SER A 53 -7.08 -14.37 -3.26
N VAL A 54 -7.69 -15.38 -2.65
CA VAL A 54 -6.98 -16.41 -1.89
C VAL A 54 -7.45 -17.80 -2.36
N ARG A 55 -6.50 -18.67 -2.63
CA ARG A 55 -6.72 -20.05 -3.10
C ARG A 55 -5.88 -21.03 -2.28
N HIS A 56 -6.48 -22.16 -1.93
CA HIS A 56 -5.80 -23.32 -1.35
C HIS A 56 -5.46 -24.32 -2.45
N GLU A 57 -4.19 -24.70 -2.50
CA GLU A 57 -3.65 -25.79 -3.30
C GLU A 57 -3.18 -26.92 -2.37
N PRO A 58 -2.94 -28.15 -2.87
CA PRO A 58 -2.66 -29.31 -2.02
C PRO A 58 -1.52 -29.16 -1.00
N VAL A 59 -0.56 -28.26 -1.25
CA VAL A 59 0.59 -28.01 -0.36
C VAL A 59 0.89 -26.52 -0.16
N ALA A 60 -0.02 -25.64 -0.57
CA ALA A 60 0.24 -24.19 -0.54
C ALA A 60 -1.03 -23.35 -0.50
N LEU A 61 -0.87 -22.11 -0.06
CA LEU A 61 -1.84 -21.04 -0.29
C LEU A 61 -1.30 -20.09 -1.36
N VAL A 62 -2.17 -19.66 -2.27
CA VAL A 62 -1.88 -18.63 -3.27
C VAL A 62 -2.70 -17.40 -2.92
N LEU A 63 -2.02 -16.30 -2.57
CA LEU A 63 -2.60 -15.04 -2.12
C LEU A 63 -2.31 -13.98 -3.19
N GLU A 64 -3.32 -13.59 -3.96
CA GLU A 64 -3.25 -12.42 -4.83
C GLU A 64 -3.52 -11.16 -4.00
N LEU A 65 -2.47 -10.65 -3.35
CA LEU A 65 -2.59 -9.53 -2.40
C LEU A 65 -3.08 -8.23 -3.05
N SER A 66 -2.90 -8.08 -4.37
CA SER A 66 -3.41 -6.93 -5.13
C SER A 66 -4.93 -6.97 -5.36
N GLU A 67 -5.52 -8.17 -5.37
CA GLU A 67 -6.95 -8.39 -5.63
C GLU A 67 -7.74 -8.61 -4.33
N VAL A 68 -7.09 -8.57 -3.16
CA VAL A 68 -7.77 -8.61 -1.86
C VAL A 68 -8.60 -7.34 -1.71
N GLU A 69 -9.89 -7.51 -1.46
CA GLU A 69 -10.81 -6.39 -1.29
C GLU A 69 -10.44 -5.49 -0.10
N ALA A 70 -10.77 -4.21 -0.18
CA ALA A 70 -10.41 -3.23 0.85
C ALA A 70 -11.02 -3.52 2.23
N ALA A 71 -12.13 -4.26 2.27
CA ALA A 71 -12.77 -4.67 3.51
C ALA A 71 -11.96 -5.71 4.29
N VAL A 72 -10.97 -6.37 3.68
CA VAL A 72 -10.07 -7.33 4.34
C VAL A 72 -8.76 -6.63 4.68
N GLU A 73 -8.52 -6.43 5.97
CA GLU A 73 -7.32 -5.75 6.48
C GLU A 73 -6.23 -6.74 6.89
N ARG A 74 -6.58 -8.00 7.20
CA ARG A 74 -5.62 -9.02 7.62
C ARG A 74 -5.96 -10.38 7.00
N ILE A 75 -4.93 -11.16 6.72
CA ILE A 75 -5.02 -12.55 6.29
C ILE A 75 -4.15 -13.37 7.22
N VAL A 76 -4.78 -14.14 8.12
CA VAL A 76 -4.07 -15.03 9.03
C VAL A 76 -3.82 -16.35 8.31
N VAL A 77 -2.56 -16.78 8.29
CA VAL A 77 -2.15 -18.12 7.82
C VAL A 77 -2.07 -19.03 9.04
N ALA A 78 -2.95 -20.02 9.06
CA ALA A 78 -3.11 -20.98 10.14
C ALA A 78 -3.01 -22.41 9.63
N GLY A 79 -2.97 -23.37 10.54
CA GLY A 79 -2.90 -24.77 10.16
C GLY A 79 -2.73 -25.75 11.30
N SER A 80 -2.46 -27.00 10.95
CA SER A 80 -2.25 -28.08 11.92
C SER A 80 -0.97 -27.87 12.73
N ALA A 81 -0.98 -28.33 13.99
CA ALA A 81 0.19 -28.24 14.87
C ALA A 81 1.27 -29.26 14.49
N GLY A 82 2.01 -28.97 13.43
CA GLY A 82 3.24 -29.67 13.05
C GLY A 82 4.47 -28.77 13.21
N ALA A 83 5.66 -29.37 13.12
CA ALA A 83 6.90 -28.63 12.99
C ALA A 83 7.29 -28.57 11.52
N GLY A 84 7.72 -27.40 11.04
CA GLY A 84 8.03 -27.20 9.63
C GLY A 84 8.59 -25.81 9.33
N VAL A 85 8.68 -25.49 8.06
CA VAL A 85 9.06 -24.15 7.58
C VAL A 85 7.92 -23.64 6.70
N LEU A 86 7.44 -22.44 7.02
CA LEU A 86 6.58 -21.66 6.15
C LEU A 86 7.48 -20.82 5.25
N SER A 87 7.35 -20.95 3.94
CA SER A 87 8.06 -20.12 2.96
C SER A 87 7.09 -19.35 2.10
N VAL A 88 7.36 -18.06 1.93
CA VAL A 88 6.58 -17.15 1.08
C VAL A 88 7.45 -16.76 -0.10
N VAL A 89 6.97 -17.00 -1.31
CA VAL A 89 7.67 -16.70 -2.56
C VAL A 89 6.80 -15.86 -3.49
N ALA A 90 7.45 -14.94 -4.21
CA ALA A 90 6.84 -14.13 -5.26
C ALA A 90 6.78 -14.91 -6.60
N PRO A 91 6.04 -14.43 -7.62
CA PRO A 91 5.84 -15.15 -8.89
C PRO A 91 7.13 -15.32 -9.71
N ASP A 92 8.11 -14.46 -9.46
CA ASP A 92 9.44 -14.52 -10.05
C ASP A 92 10.36 -15.56 -9.39
N GLY A 93 9.88 -16.25 -8.34
CA GLY A 93 10.60 -17.25 -7.57
C GLY A 93 11.43 -16.69 -6.42
N ASN A 94 11.42 -15.38 -6.19
CA ASN A 94 12.17 -14.77 -5.10
C ASN A 94 11.51 -15.05 -3.73
N ALA A 95 12.34 -15.37 -2.74
CA ALA A 95 11.88 -15.53 -1.36
C ALA A 95 11.50 -14.16 -0.77
N VAL A 96 10.26 -14.06 -0.29
CA VAL A 96 9.68 -12.85 0.31
C VAL A 96 9.78 -12.92 1.84
N ALA A 97 9.44 -14.06 2.42
CA ALA A 97 9.55 -14.29 3.85
C ALA A 97 9.71 -15.79 4.14
N SER A 98 10.27 -16.10 5.31
CA SER A 98 10.23 -17.47 5.84
C SER A 98 10.02 -17.45 7.35
N CYS A 99 9.31 -18.43 7.87
CA CYS A 99 9.14 -18.59 9.31
C CYS A 99 9.35 -20.07 9.68
N THR A 100 10.14 -20.31 10.73
CA THR A 100 10.23 -21.63 11.31
C THR A 100 9.01 -21.84 12.21
N VAL A 101 8.22 -22.86 11.87
CA VAL A 101 7.12 -23.34 12.69
C VAL A 101 7.69 -24.34 13.68
N THR A 102 7.92 -23.89 14.91
CA THR A 102 8.18 -24.77 16.04
C THR A 102 6.85 -25.34 16.50
N GLY A 103 6.62 -26.64 16.29
CA GLY A 103 5.41 -27.32 16.75
C GLY A 103 5.19 -27.08 18.25
N ALA A 104 3.93 -26.89 18.64
CA ALA A 104 3.52 -26.73 20.03
C ALA A 104 2.95 -28.08 20.51
N PRO A 105 3.61 -28.77 21.45
CA PRO A 105 3.26 -30.15 21.82
C PRO A 105 1.84 -30.28 22.41
N ASP A 106 1.28 -29.20 22.95
CA ASP A 106 -0.05 -29.15 23.55
C ASP A 106 -1.09 -28.41 22.68
N ALA A 107 -0.74 -28.05 21.44
CA ALA A 107 -1.64 -27.41 20.49
C ALA A 107 -2.09 -28.40 19.42
N ALA A 108 -3.34 -28.30 18.97
CA ALA A 108 -3.85 -29.03 17.81
C ALA A 108 -3.88 -28.17 16.54
N ALA A 109 -3.88 -26.84 16.67
CA ALA A 109 -3.75 -25.89 15.56
C ALA A 109 -2.84 -24.71 15.93
N VAL A 110 -2.31 -24.01 14.93
CA VAL A 110 -1.41 -22.88 15.11
C VAL A 110 -1.76 -21.77 14.11
N ALA A 111 -1.81 -20.52 14.58
CA ALA A 111 -1.73 -19.34 13.74
C ALA A 111 -0.24 -19.04 13.49
N PHE A 112 0.26 -19.32 12.28
CA PHE A 112 1.69 -19.25 11.99
C PHE A 112 2.15 -17.81 11.77
N ALA A 113 1.42 -17.10 10.92
CA ALA A 113 1.78 -15.77 10.45
C ALA A 113 0.55 -15.03 9.96
N GLU A 114 0.71 -13.76 9.67
CA GLU A 114 -0.30 -12.93 9.07
C GLU A 114 0.28 -12.01 8.01
N PHE A 115 -0.57 -11.72 7.02
CA PHE A 115 -0.43 -10.58 6.13
C PHE A 115 -1.39 -9.50 6.61
N PHE A 116 -0.96 -8.27 6.81
CA PHE A 116 -1.83 -7.19 7.25
C PHE A 116 -1.55 -5.90 6.49
N ARG A 117 -2.59 -5.09 6.31
CA ARG A 117 -2.49 -3.78 5.69
C ARG A 117 -1.91 -2.78 6.69
N GLU A 118 -0.94 -2.02 6.24
CA GLU A 118 -0.44 -0.83 6.92
C GLU A 118 -0.09 0.18 5.82
N SER A 119 -0.43 1.45 5.97
CA SER A 119 -0.08 2.53 5.02
C SER A 119 -0.29 2.20 3.53
N GLY A 120 -1.37 1.49 3.20
CA GLY A 120 -1.72 1.13 1.82
C GLY A 120 -0.92 -0.03 1.20
N GLY A 121 -0.03 -0.68 1.95
CA GLY A 121 0.70 -1.88 1.52
C GLY A 121 0.50 -3.06 2.47
N TRP A 122 1.07 -4.21 2.10
CA TRP A 122 1.01 -5.42 2.90
C TRP A 122 2.29 -5.65 3.69
N LYS A 123 2.13 -6.04 4.96
CA LYS A 123 3.22 -6.51 5.83
C LYS A 123 2.97 -7.95 6.22
N PHE A 124 4.06 -8.69 6.43
CA PHE A 124 4.10 -10.03 6.96
C PHE A 124 4.64 -10.00 8.39
N ALA A 125 3.91 -10.60 9.32
CA ALA A 125 4.38 -10.81 10.68
C ALA A 125 4.20 -12.27 11.09
N ARG A 126 5.13 -12.76 11.92
CA ARG A 126 5.00 -14.06 12.57
C ARG A 126 4.08 -13.91 13.78
N ILE A 127 3.14 -14.84 13.93
CA ILE A 127 2.30 -14.97 15.13
C ILE A 127 2.86 -16.09 16.01
N GLY A 128 2.78 -17.35 15.54
CA GLY A 128 3.27 -18.52 16.27
C GLY A 128 2.43 -18.91 17.49
N GLN A 129 1.13 -18.58 17.49
CA GLN A 129 0.21 -18.88 18.60
C GLN A 129 -0.43 -20.24 18.40
N GLY A 130 -0.30 -21.12 19.39
CA GLY A 130 -0.91 -22.46 19.40
C GLY A 130 -2.25 -22.50 20.11
N TYR A 131 -3.16 -23.35 19.62
CA TYR A 131 -4.52 -23.52 20.11
C TYR A 131 -4.74 -24.99 20.51
N ALA A 132 -4.88 -25.23 21.82
CA ALA A 132 -5.12 -26.57 22.38
C ALA A 132 -6.49 -27.14 21.95
N SER A 133 -7.50 -26.27 21.80
CA SER A 133 -8.83 -26.59 21.27
C SER A 133 -8.85 -26.77 19.74
N GLY A 134 -7.69 -26.82 19.09
CA GLY A 134 -7.56 -27.05 17.65
C GLY A 134 -8.10 -25.91 16.80
N LEU A 135 -8.41 -26.23 15.54
CA LEU A 135 -8.89 -25.24 14.58
C LEU A 135 -10.17 -24.56 15.06
N ALA A 136 -11.04 -25.29 15.78
CA ALA A 136 -12.27 -24.75 16.37
C ALA A 136 -12.01 -23.57 17.32
N GLY A 137 -11.01 -23.70 18.21
CA GLY A 137 -10.60 -22.60 19.09
C GLY A 137 -10.02 -21.41 18.33
N LEU A 138 -9.20 -21.69 17.32
CA LEU A 138 -8.59 -20.67 16.46
C LEU A 138 -9.64 -19.86 15.72
N VAL A 139 -10.58 -20.51 15.04
CA VAL A 139 -11.60 -19.82 14.25
C VAL A 139 -12.61 -19.08 15.13
N THR A 140 -12.89 -19.58 16.35
CA THR A 140 -13.73 -18.90 17.34
C THR A 140 -13.11 -17.58 17.80
N GLU A 141 -11.79 -17.53 18.02
CA GLU A 141 -11.08 -16.28 18.36
C GLU A 141 -11.26 -15.22 17.27
N TYR A 142 -11.27 -15.64 16.01
CA TYR A 142 -11.50 -14.79 14.84
C TYR A 142 -12.98 -14.63 14.44
N GLY A 143 -13.92 -14.98 15.33
CA GLY A 143 -15.33 -14.66 15.17
C GLY A 143 -16.20 -15.68 14.42
N VAL A 144 -15.70 -16.88 14.16
CA VAL A 144 -16.53 -17.98 13.62
C VAL A 144 -17.32 -18.62 14.76
N GLU A 145 -18.65 -18.64 14.63
CA GLU A 145 -19.48 -19.48 15.49
C GLU A 145 -19.35 -20.94 15.02
N VAL A 146 -18.55 -21.72 15.75
CA VAL A 146 -18.52 -23.17 15.57
C VAL A 146 -19.74 -23.74 16.29
N ALA A 147 -20.65 -24.38 15.57
CA ALA A 147 -21.72 -25.14 16.22
C ALA A 147 -21.07 -26.19 17.14
N GLU A 148 -21.44 -26.20 18.42
CA GLU A 148 -20.93 -27.18 19.38
C GLU A 148 -21.29 -28.59 18.91
N GLU A 149 -20.32 -29.32 18.36
CA GLU A 149 -20.35 -30.78 18.41
C GLU A 149 -19.81 -31.22 19.78
N GLU A 150 -20.70 -31.81 20.57
CA GLU A 150 -20.39 -32.59 21.77
C GLU A 150 -19.19 -33.51 21.51
N PRO A 151 -18.22 -33.66 22.44
CA PRO A 151 -16.95 -34.29 22.14
C PRO A 151 -17.13 -35.78 21.83
N ALA A 152 -17.08 -36.14 20.56
CA ALA A 152 -17.04 -37.52 20.10
C ALA A 152 -15.59 -37.96 19.86
N ALA A 153 -15.23 -39.07 20.52
CA ALA A 153 -13.93 -39.73 20.41
C ALA A 153 -13.58 -40.10 18.95
N ALA A 154 -12.27 -40.12 18.67
CA ALA A 154 -11.64 -40.37 17.38
C ALA A 154 -12.21 -41.57 16.59
N GLY A 155 -12.55 -41.32 15.32
CA GLY A 155 -12.80 -42.30 14.26
C GLY A 155 -12.95 -41.62 12.89
N PRO A 156 -12.54 -42.23 11.76
CA PRO A 156 -12.40 -41.54 10.48
C PRO A 156 -13.71 -41.43 9.67
N VAL A 157 -13.91 -40.25 9.06
CA VAL A 157 -14.66 -39.79 7.84
C VAL A 157 -15.72 -40.73 7.20
N PRO A 158 -16.78 -40.28 6.46
CA PRO A 158 -16.93 -39.02 5.69
C PRO A 158 -18.40 -38.48 5.54
N LEU A 159 -18.56 -37.51 4.61
CA LEU A 159 -19.73 -37.24 3.72
C LEU A 159 -20.86 -36.29 4.16
N THR A 160 -21.09 -35.32 3.24
CA THR A 160 -22.39 -34.90 2.68
C THR A 160 -23.41 -34.17 3.54
N GLY A 161 -23.90 -33.05 2.99
CA GLY A 161 -25.30 -32.66 3.17
C GLY A 161 -25.50 -31.20 3.51
N VAL A 162 -25.39 -30.31 2.51
CA VAL A 162 -25.99 -28.97 2.59
C VAL A 162 -27.52 -29.12 2.61
N VAL A 163 -28.18 -28.61 3.66
CA VAL A 163 -29.58 -28.21 3.60
C VAL A 163 -29.75 -26.84 4.27
N LYS A 164 -30.20 -25.89 3.46
CA LYS A 164 -30.69 -24.56 3.82
C LYS A 164 -32.16 -24.65 4.20
N VAL A 165 -32.61 -24.08 5.33
CA VAL A 165 -34.03 -23.67 5.50
C VAL A 165 -34.13 -22.32 6.24
N PRO A 166 -35.06 -21.43 5.84
CA PRO A 166 -35.08 -20.02 6.20
C PRO A 166 -36.13 -19.62 7.24
N GLY A 167 -35.90 -18.47 7.89
CA GLY A 167 -36.94 -17.52 8.27
C GLY A 167 -37.44 -17.59 9.72
N GLN A 168 -37.13 -16.56 10.50
CA GLN A 168 -38.08 -16.05 11.50
C GLN A 168 -37.92 -14.54 11.73
N ALA A 169 -39.05 -13.85 11.72
CA ALA A 169 -39.19 -12.39 11.88
C ALA A 169 -39.19 -11.97 13.38
N PRO A 170 -39.01 -10.67 13.70
CA PRO A 170 -38.58 -10.21 15.01
C PRO A 170 -39.74 -9.88 15.96
N PRO A 171 -39.54 -9.87 17.29
CA PRO A 171 -40.47 -9.22 18.21
C PRO A 171 -39.99 -7.81 18.59
N THR A 172 -40.93 -6.86 18.47
CA THR A 172 -40.88 -5.48 18.95
C THR A 172 -41.25 -5.37 20.44
N GLY A 173 -40.57 -4.46 21.14
CA GLY A 173 -41.20 -3.49 22.05
C GLY A 173 -41.07 -3.74 23.56
N GLY A 174 -40.41 -2.81 24.25
CA GLY A 174 -40.55 -2.62 25.70
C GLY A 174 -39.39 -1.89 26.39
N GLY A 175 -39.40 -0.55 26.38
CA GLY A 175 -38.83 0.26 27.49
C GLY A 175 -39.96 0.78 28.39
N PRO A 176 -39.73 1.60 29.46
CA PRO A 176 -38.48 2.22 29.91
C PRO A 176 -38.22 2.12 31.45
N ALA A 177 -37.02 2.46 31.93
CA ALA A 177 -36.79 3.21 33.18
C ALA A 177 -35.30 3.53 33.40
N ALA A 178 -35.10 4.73 33.95
CA ALA A 178 -33.88 5.49 34.15
C ALA A 178 -32.93 4.98 35.27
N GLY A 179 -31.64 5.29 35.09
CA GLY A 179 -30.60 5.29 36.11
C GLY A 179 -29.42 6.15 35.63
N GLU A 180 -29.26 7.32 36.26
CA GLU A 180 -28.25 8.37 35.99
C GLU A 180 -26.82 8.02 36.50
N PRO A 181 -25.79 8.83 36.15
CA PRO A 181 -24.43 8.36 35.89
C PRO A 181 -23.48 8.46 37.10
N VAL A 182 -22.42 7.65 37.11
CA VAL A 182 -21.31 7.76 38.08
C VAL A 182 -19.99 8.03 37.36
N GLY A 183 -19.54 9.27 37.48
CA GLY A 183 -18.19 9.64 37.94
C GLY A 183 -16.96 9.24 37.11
N ALA A 184 -16.46 10.18 36.30
CA ALA A 184 -15.06 10.26 35.92
C ALA A 184 -14.17 10.65 37.11
N PRO A 185 -12.88 10.27 37.12
CA PRO A 185 -11.85 11.04 37.80
C PRO A 185 -10.86 11.62 36.78
N ALA A 186 -10.59 12.92 36.93
CA ALA A 186 -9.48 13.63 36.31
C ALA A 186 -8.39 13.95 37.33
N ALA A 187 -7.19 14.16 36.79
CA ALA A 187 -6.05 14.93 37.32
C ALA A 187 -5.00 14.22 38.19
N GLY A 188 -3.78 14.19 37.64
CA GLY A 188 -2.51 14.01 38.33
C GLY A 188 -1.35 14.38 37.41
N ALA A 189 -1.04 15.67 37.28
CA ALA A 189 0.19 16.15 36.66
C ALA A 189 1.41 15.89 37.57
N PRO A 190 2.62 15.81 37.01
CA PRO A 190 3.69 16.62 37.58
C PRO A 190 4.55 17.38 36.55
N ALA A 191 4.83 18.62 36.93
CA ALA A 191 6.04 19.42 36.81
C ALA A 191 6.96 19.30 35.57
N ALA A 192 7.02 20.44 34.88
CA ALA A 192 8.09 20.99 34.06
C ALA A 192 9.50 20.39 34.24
N GLY A 193 10.01 19.79 33.17
CA GLY A 193 11.43 19.66 32.87
C GLY A 193 11.72 20.41 31.57
N THR A 194 12.54 21.46 31.67
CA THR A 194 13.00 22.30 30.56
C THR A 194 13.77 21.47 29.53
N VAL A 195 13.18 21.22 28.35
CA VAL A 195 13.93 20.72 27.19
C VAL A 195 14.44 21.89 26.37
N ALA A 196 15.76 21.90 26.21
CA ALA A 196 16.52 22.83 25.41
C ALA A 196 16.11 22.77 23.93
N ALA A 197 16.32 23.90 23.25
CA ALA A 197 15.89 24.21 21.89
C ALA A 197 16.55 23.35 20.77
N GLY A 198 15.74 23.02 19.76
CA GLY A 198 16.12 22.76 18.35
C GLY A 198 15.81 21.35 17.81
N PRO A 199 15.42 21.18 16.52
CA PRO A 199 15.53 22.13 15.43
C PRO A 199 14.19 22.74 14.96
N VAL A 200 14.34 23.85 14.24
CA VAL A 200 13.32 24.69 13.63
C VAL A 200 12.47 23.89 12.64
N ALA A 201 11.15 23.94 12.79
CA ALA A 201 10.20 23.53 11.75
C ALA A 201 10.49 24.35 10.49
N THR A 202 11.01 23.70 9.45
CA THR A 202 11.08 24.31 8.12
C THR A 202 9.66 24.29 7.56
N PRO A 203 9.06 25.44 7.21
CA PRO A 203 7.69 25.47 6.71
C PRO A 203 7.61 24.73 5.36
N ALA A 204 6.45 24.15 5.06
CA ALA A 204 6.08 23.78 3.69
C ALA A 204 6.38 24.98 2.75
N PRO A 205 6.76 24.74 1.48
CA PRO A 205 7.10 25.84 0.57
C PRO A 205 5.89 26.78 0.42
N GLY A 206 5.95 27.92 1.13
CA GLY A 206 4.94 28.97 1.14
C GLY A 206 4.93 29.74 -0.18
N GLY A 207 4.50 29.07 -1.24
CA GLY A 207 4.28 29.64 -2.55
C GLY A 207 2.85 30.14 -2.69
N THR A 208 2.65 31.15 -3.54
CA THR A 208 1.30 31.55 -3.93
C THR A 208 0.61 30.42 -4.70
N PHE A 209 -0.70 30.31 -4.55
CA PHE A 209 -1.57 29.50 -5.40
C PHE A 209 -2.19 30.39 -6.50
N PRO A 210 -2.26 29.95 -7.77
CA PRO A 210 -1.66 28.72 -8.30
C PRO A 210 -0.13 28.81 -8.33
N PRO A 211 0.59 27.66 -8.30
CA PRO A 211 2.04 27.65 -8.49
C PRO A 211 2.41 28.33 -9.82
N ALA A 212 3.46 29.15 -9.80
CA ALA A 212 3.98 29.79 -11.01
C ALA A 212 4.30 28.73 -12.09
N ASP A 213 4.01 29.06 -13.34
CA ASP A 213 4.40 28.21 -14.46
C ASP A 213 5.92 28.09 -14.49
N ARG A 214 6.40 26.84 -14.51
CA ARG A 214 7.80 26.57 -14.76
C ARG A 214 8.01 26.49 -16.27
N PRO A 215 9.00 27.19 -16.85
CA PRO A 215 9.38 26.91 -18.23
C PRO A 215 9.81 25.43 -18.32
N TYR A 216 9.16 24.66 -19.21
CA TYR A 216 9.58 23.30 -19.50
C TYR A 216 10.66 23.36 -20.58
N GLU A 217 11.80 22.75 -20.31
CA GLU A 217 12.87 22.58 -21.29
C GLU A 217 12.93 21.13 -21.72
N LEU A 218 12.56 20.87 -22.98
CA LEU A 218 12.70 19.53 -23.54
C LEU A 218 14.17 19.12 -23.53
N VAL A 219 14.42 17.88 -23.14
CA VAL A 219 15.72 17.25 -23.30
C VAL A 219 15.93 16.99 -24.80
N GLU A 220 17.00 17.55 -25.37
CA GLU A 220 17.33 17.32 -26.79
C GLU A 220 17.54 15.82 -27.05
N GLY A 221 16.89 15.28 -28.08
CA GLY A 221 16.95 13.85 -28.39
C GLY A 221 16.14 12.95 -27.44
N TRP A 222 15.23 13.49 -26.63
CA TRP A 222 14.34 12.68 -25.81
C TRP A 222 13.33 11.89 -26.64
N GLU A 223 13.29 10.57 -26.45
CA GLU A 223 12.42 9.66 -27.21
C GLU A 223 11.45 8.86 -26.32
N PHE A 224 11.51 9.04 -25.00
CA PHE A 224 10.71 8.25 -24.06
C PHE A 224 9.35 8.90 -23.76
N GLY A 225 8.32 8.48 -24.49
CA GLY A 225 6.95 8.96 -24.34
C GLY A 225 6.60 10.12 -25.26
N PRO A 226 5.33 10.58 -25.23
CA PRO A 226 4.82 11.60 -26.14
C PRO A 226 5.39 12.99 -25.82
N VAL A 227 5.62 13.78 -26.86
CA VAL A 227 5.97 15.21 -26.79
C VAL A 227 4.79 16.01 -27.33
N PHE A 228 4.27 16.93 -26.51
CA PHE A 228 3.04 17.67 -26.77
C PHE A 228 3.05 18.99 -25.96
N GLU A 229 2.17 19.93 -26.31
CA GLU A 229 1.99 21.15 -25.53
C GLU A 229 1.32 20.84 -24.18
N PRO A 230 1.75 21.45 -23.06
CA PRO A 230 1.13 21.22 -21.76
C PRO A 230 -0.39 21.36 -21.77
N PHE A 231 -1.07 20.36 -21.24
CA PHE A 231 -2.50 20.41 -20.95
C PHE A 231 -2.69 20.95 -19.53
N VAL A 232 -3.61 21.90 -19.36
CA VAL A 232 -3.91 22.52 -18.06
C VAL A 232 -5.41 22.46 -17.79
N ALA A 233 -5.76 22.01 -16.59
CA ALA A 233 -7.12 22.04 -16.08
C ALA A 233 -7.14 22.70 -14.70
N GLU A 234 -8.20 23.42 -14.40
CA GLU A 234 -8.42 24.10 -13.12
C GLU A 234 -9.84 23.83 -12.65
N GLY A 235 -10.03 23.76 -11.33
CA GLY A 235 -11.35 23.54 -10.76
C GLY A 235 -11.41 23.71 -9.25
N PHE A 236 -12.52 23.28 -8.69
CA PHE A 236 -12.79 23.27 -7.25
C PHE A 236 -13.57 22.02 -6.90
N GLY A 237 -13.19 21.36 -5.80
CA GLY A 237 -13.85 20.12 -5.40
C GLY A 237 -13.52 18.96 -6.35
N ASN A 238 -14.34 17.91 -6.28
CA ASN A 238 -14.16 16.73 -7.13
C ASN A 238 -14.47 17.02 -8.60
N ASP A 239 -13.72 16.39 -9.52
CA ASP A 239 -13.95 16.50 -10.95
C ASP A 239 -13.43 15.27 -11.73
N VAL A 240 -13.80 15.17 -13.01
CA VAL A 240 -13.27 14.18 -13.96
C VAL A 240 -12.60 14.90 -15.12
N ILE A 241 -11.28 14.72 -15.22
CA ILE A 241 -10.42 15.35 -16.20
C ILE A 241 -10.18 14.38 -17.35
N ALA A 242 -10.26 14.88 -18.58
CA ALA A 242 -10.12 14.07 -19.78
C ALA A 242 -9.14 14.77 -20.74
N LEU A 243 -8.01 14.11 -21.05
CA LEU A 243 -6.91 14.71 -21.83
C LEU A 243 -7.26 14.77 -23.31
N ASP A 244 -7.12 15.92 -23.97
CA ASP A 244 -7.43 15.98 -25.40
C ASP A 244 -6.58 15.02 -26.27
N ASP A 245 -7.07 14.74 -27.47
CA ASP A 245 -6.47 13.76 -28.39
C ASP A 245 -5.09 14.19 -28.94
N ARG A 246 -4.60 15.39 -28.60
CA ARG A 246 -3.24 15.83 -28.98
C ARG A 246 -2.18 15.20 -28.09
N VAL A 247 -2.56 14.69 -26.91
CA VAL A 247 -1.67 13.95 -26.04
C VAL A 247 -1.48 12.55 -26.64
N GLY A 248 -0.29 12.28 -27.18
CA GLY A 248 0.04 10.98 -27.75
C GLY A 248 0.02 9.84 -26.72
N ASP A 249 0.04 8.61 -27.22
CA ASP A 249 0.07 7.42 -26.37
C ASP A 249 1.39 7.32 -25.57
N GLY A 250 1.32 6.78 -24.35
CA GLY A 250 2.49 6.51 -23.51
C GLY A 250 2.51 7.29 -22.20
N PRO A 251 3.61 7.22 -21.46
CA PRO A 251 3.68 7.80 -20.12
C PRO A 251 3.86 9.32 -20.19
N VAL A 252 3.12 10.03 -19.34
CA VAL A 252 3.09 11.49 -19.24
C VAL A 252 3.32 11.92 -17.79
N LEU A 253 3.89 13.10 -17.60
CA LEU A 253 4.01 13.75 -16.30
C LEU A 253 2.66 14.35 -15.92
N VAL A 254 2.19 14.10 -14.70
CA VAL A 254 1.00 14.72 -14.12
C VAL A 254 1.42 15.48 -12.87
N GLU A 255 1.19 16.78 -12.86
CA GLU A 255 1.40 17.65 -11.69
C GLU A 255 0.06 18.14 -11.18
N VAL A 256 -0.11 18.15 -9.86
CA VAL A 256 -1.31 18.68 -9.21
C VAL A 256 -0.90 19.60 -8.07
N ALA A 257 -1.60 20.71 -7.96
CA ALA A 257 -1.54 21.57 -6.78
C ALA A 257 -2.95 21.89 -6.27
N GLN A 258 -3.09 21.92 -4.95
CA GLN A 258 -4.33 22.28 -4.27
C GLN A 258 -4.09 23.48 -3.34
N GLU A 259 -5.04 24.41 -3.30
CA GLU A 259 -5.04 25.55 -2.38
C GLU A 259 -5.37 25.09 -0.95
N GLY A 260 -4.56 25.48 0.03
CA GLY A 260 -4.81 25.20 1.43
C GLY A 260 -4.65 23.72 1.80
N ARG A 261 -5.26 23.33 2.93
CA ARG A 261 -5.24 21.96 3.44
C ARG A 261 -6.54 21.25 3.05
N GLY A 262 -6.44 20.01 2.59
CA GLY A 262 -7.58 19.15 2.33
C GLY A 262 -7.16 17.84 1.68
N TYR A 263 -8.08 16.87 1.65
CA TYR A 263 -7.85 15.61 0.94
C TYR A 263 -7.61 15.83 -0.55
N LEU A 264 -6.64 15.12 -1.12
CA LEU A 264 -6.41 15.03 -2.55
C LEU A 264 -6.19 13.57 -2.98
N GLY A 265 -7.10 13.06 -3.82
CA GLY A 265 -7.00 11.75 -4.44
C GLY A 265 -7.07 11.86 -5.95
N LEU A 266 -6.09 11.30 -6.67
CA LEU A 266 -6.08 11.28 -8.13
C LEU A 266 -6.03 9.83 -8.63
N PHE A 267 -6.95 9.48 -9.52
CA PHE A 267 -7.13 8.12 -10.03
C PHE A 267 -7.16 8.14 -11.55
N THR A 268 -6.60 7.12 -12.20
CA THR A 268 -6.91 6.89 -13.62
C THR A 268 -8.23 6.12 -13.73
N LEU A 269 -8.95 6.34 -14.83
CA LEU A 269 -10.20 5.65 -15.11
C LEU A 269 -9.98 4.57 -16.19
N ASP A 270 -10.52 3.39 -15.93
CA ASP A 270 -10.55 2.25 -16.84
C ASP A 270 -11.51 2.50 -18.02
N ARG A 271 -11.59 1.54 -18.96
CA ARG A 271 -12.49 1.62 -20.12
C ARG A 271 -13.99 1.68 -19.78
N ARG A 272 -14.36 1.36 -18.53
CA ARG A 272 -15.73 1.41 -18.00
C ARG A 272 -15.97 2.66 -17.14
N ASN A 273 -15.03 3.63 -17.14
CA ASN A 273 -15.02 4.80 -16.26
C ASN A 273 -15.05 4.44 -14.76
N ARG A 274 -14.50 3.28 -14.37
CA ARG A 274 -14.24 2.96 -12.98
C ARG A 274 -12.80 3.30 -12.66
N ASP A 275 -12.53 3.60 -11.40
CA ASP A 275 -11.16 3.81 -10.95
C ASP A 275 -10.34 2.55 -11.23
N GLU A 276 -9.16 2.74 -11.81
CA GLU A 276 -8.12 1.73 -11.70
C GLU A 276 -7.71 1.66 -10.22
N SER A 277 -7.42 0.45 -9.75
CA SER A 277 -7.26 0.14 -8.32
C SER A 277 -6.15 0.95 -7.63
N ASP A 278 -5.20 1.48 -8.41
CA ASP A 278 -4.06 2.25 -7.95
C ASP A 278 -4.32 3.76 -8.07
N PHE A 279 -4.07 4.48 -6.96
CA PHE A 279 -4.06 5.94 -6.93
C PHE A 279 -2.78 6.43 -7.61
N LEU A 280 -2.90 7.48 -8.44
CA LEU A 280 -1.76 8.26 -8.89
C LEU A 280 -1.20 9.10 -7.74
N LEU A 281 -2.08 9.76 -6.99
CA LEU A 281 -1.76 10.56 -5.80
C LEU A 281 -2.85 10.33 -4.74
N ASN A 282 -2.46 10.28 -3.47
CA ASN A 282 -3.37 10.14 -2.34
C ASN A 282 -2.74 10.79 -1.12
N ASP A 283 -3.18 12.00 -0.77
CA ASP A 283 -2.44 12.83 0.17
C ASP A 283 -3.35 13.79 0.97
N LEU A 284 -2.86 14.22 2.13
CA LEU A 284 -3.46 15.18 3.06
C LEU A 284 -2.51 16.33 3.41
N LEU A 285 -1.37 16.44 2.73
CA LEU A 285 -0.36 17.46 2.99
C LEU A 285 -0.95 18.88 2.81
N PRO A 286 -0.61 19.81 3.70
CA PRO A 286 -0.98 21.22 3.56
C PRO A 286 -0.34 21.85 2.32
N GLU A 287 -1.10 22.66 1.59
CA GLU A 287 -0.66 23.33 0.35
C GLU A 287 -0.06 22.34 -0.65
N PHE A 288 -0.75 21.20 -0.82
CA PHE A 288 -0.27 20.08 -1.64
C PHE A 288 0.21 20.56 -3.01
N ARG A 289 1.44 20.17 -3.35
CA ARG A 289 2.06 20.31 -4.67
C ARG A 289 2.82 19.01 -4.91
N GLY A 290 2.37 18.23 -5.88
CA GLY A 290 3.00 16.96 -6.16
C GLY A 290 2.99 16.61 -7.64
N SER A 291 3.89 15.73 -8.02
CA SER A 291 3.94 15.20 -9.37
C SER A 291 4.19 13.70 -9.41
N THR A 292 3.63 13.07 -10.42
CA THR A 292 3.73 11.63 -10.69
C THR A 292 3.65 11.41 -12.20
N PHE A 293 3.62 10.16 -12.66
CA PHE A 293 3.31 9.83 -14.04
C PHE A 293 1.98 9.12 -14.18
N ALA A 294 1.35 9.26 -15.34
CA ALA A 294 0.23 8.44 -15.77
C ALA A 294 0.51 7.87 -17.16
N ARG A 295 -0.14 6.77 -17.53
CA ARG A 295 -0.04 6.21 -18.88
C ARG A 295 -1.25 6.61 -19.71
N VAL A 296 -1.01 7.30 -20.82
CA VAL A 296 -2.02 7.49 -21.86
C VAL A 296 -2.20 6.16 -22.59
N PRO A 297 -3.39 5.55 -22.48
CA PRO A 297 -3.66 4.22 -23.03
C PRO A 297 -3.84 4.27 -24.55
N GLN A 298 -3.34 3.25 -25.25
CA GLN A 298 -3.48 3.17 -26.71
C GLN A 298 -4.93 3.19 -27.16
N GLY A 299 -5.22 4.13 -28.07
CA GLY A 299 -6.52 4.25 -28.74
C GLY A 299 -7.67 4.72 -27.85
N ARG A 300 -7.38 5.33 -26.69
CA ARG A 300 -8.40 6.06 -25.90
C ARG A 300 -7.75 7.22 -25.14
N GLN A 301 -8.53 8.26 -24.88
CA GLN A 301 -8.15 9.35 -24.00
C GLN A 301 -7.85 8.86 -22.58
N LEU A 302 -6.78 9.39 -21.97
CA LEU A 302 -6.59 9.27 -20.53
C LEU A 302 -7.68 10.08 -19.83
N ARG A 303 -8.40 9.41 -18.94
CA ARG A 303 -9.38 10.04 -18.06
C ARG A 303 -8.92 9.83 -16.63
N MET A 304 -9.04 10.87 -15.82
CA MET A 304 -8.66 10.84 -14.42
C MET A 304 -9.79 11.40 -13.57
N ARG A 305 -10.07 10.77 -12.44
CA ARG A 305 -10.94 11.32 -11.42
C ARG A 305 -10.08 11.98 -10.36
N LEU A 306 -10.41 13.22 -10.03
CA LEU A 306 -9.77 13.98 -8.98
C LEU A 306 -10.78 14.18 -7.85
N ASP A 307 -10.47 13.67 -6.67
CA ASP A 307 -11.12 14.05 -5.42
C ASP A 307 -10.28 15.14 -4.77
N ALA A 308 -10.92 16.25 -4.46
CA ALA A 308 -10.27 17.42 -3.89
C ALA A 308 -11.28 18.17 -3.02
N GLU A 309 -10.81 18.80 -1.95
CA GLU A 309 -11.68 19.61 -1.09
C GLU A 309 -11.63 21.10 -1.43
N ASN A 310 -10.59 21.53 -2.15
CA ASN A 310 -10.31 22.95 -2.41
C ASN A 310 -10.13 23.24 -3.91
N ARG A 311 -9.71 24.47 -4.22
CA ARG A 311 -9.32 24.86 -5.58
C ARG A 311 -8.06 24.11 -5.98
N TRP A 312 -8.02 23.65 -7.21
CA TRP A 312 -6.90 22.89 -7.73
C TRP A 312 -6.53 23.32 -9.15
N ILE A 313 -5.27 23.07 -9.49
CA ILE A 313 -4.75 23.14 -10.85
C ILE A 313 -4.02 21.83 -11.14
N LEU A 314 -4.33 21.22 -12.28
CA LEU A 314 -3.68 20.01 -12.79
C LEU A 314 -3.00 20.33 -14.12
N ARG A 315 -1.74 19.92 -14.25
CA ARG A 315 -0.97 20.04 -15.48
C ARG A 315 -0.55 18.65 -15.96
N VAL A 316 -0.72 18.39 -17.25
CA VAL A 316 -0.18 17.20 -17.91
C VAL A 316 0.85 17.62 -18.95
N MET A 317 2.05 17.05 -18.86
CA MET A 317 3.21 17.45 -19.66
C MET A 317 3.97 16.24 -20.19
N PRO A 318 4.83 16.41 -21.21
CA PRO A 318 5.80 15.40 -21.59
C PRO A 318 6.65 14.99 -20.37
N LEU A 319 7.01 13.71 -20.26
CA LEU A 319 7.89 13.25 -19.16
C LEU A 319 9.24 13.99 -19.13
N ALA A 320 9.74 14.42 -20.29
CA ALA A 320 10.96 15.22 -20.40
C ALA A 320 10.90 16.55 -19.63
N ALA A 321 9.69 17.03 -19.29
CA ALA A 321 9.48 18.23 -18.49
C ALA A 321 9.65 18.00 -16.99
N ALA A 322 9.81 16.75 -16.54
CA ALA A 322 10.06 16.44 -15.13
C ALA A 322 11.30 17.21 -14.63
N ARG A 323 11.23 17.68 -13.38
CA ARG A 323 12.29 18.50 -12.79
C ARG A 323 13.60 17.73 -12.79
N ARG A 324 14.67 18.38 -13.28
CA ARG A 324 16.00 17.77 -13.30
C ARG A 324 16.58 17.69 -11.90
N LEU A 325 17.11 16.52 -11.57
CA LEU A 325 17.87 16.28 -10.36
C LEU A 325 19.35 16.54 -10.64
N GLU A 326 19.81 17.75 -10.30
CA GLU A 326 21.19 18.21 -10.47
C GLU A 326 21.66 18.88 -9.17
N GLY A 327 22.88 18.56 -8.72
CA GLY A 327 23.44 19.16 -7.51
C GLY A 327 22.57 18.92 -6.26
N THR A 328 22.13 19.99 -5.60
CA THR A 328 21.23 19.90 -4.43
C THR A 328 19.84 20.41 -4.78
N LEU A 329 18.83 19.59 -4.47
CA LEU A 329 17.44 19.84 -4.76
C LEU A 329 16.61 19.77 -3.47
N HIS A 330 15.69 20.70 -3.32
CA HIS A 330 14.71 20.70 -2.24
C HIS A 330 13.30 20.53 -2.80
N GLY A 331 12.47 19.81 -2.07
CA GLY A 331 11.06 19.62 -2.40
C GLY A 331 10.22 19.24 -1.18
N TYR A 332 8.95 19.02 -1.45
CA TYR A 332 7.94 18.72 -0.45
C TYR A 332 6.86 17.86 -1.09
N GLY A 333 6.50 16.75 -0.45
CA GLY A 333 5.52 15.83 -1.02
C GLY A 333 6.09 14.89 -2.09
N PRO A 334 5.22 14.16 -2.81
CA PRO A 334 5.60 13.29 -3.92
C PRO A 334 6.06 14.11 -5.14
N GLU A 335 7.13 13.66 -5.81
CA GLU A 335 7.64 14.31 -7.02
C GLU A 335 8.21 13.27 -7.99
N LEU A 336 7.97 13.48 -9.29
CA LEU A 336 8.66 12.77 -10.36
C LEU A 336 9.85 13.60 -10.83
N LEU A 337 11.05 13.06 -10.66
CA LEU A 337 12.31 13.72 -11.03
C LEU A 337 12.96 13.01 -12.21
N LEU A 338 13.73 13.77 -12.99
CA LEU A 338 14.54 13.26 -14.09
C LEU A 338 16.03 13.42 -13.74
N TYR A 339 16.76 12.33 -13.68
CA TYR A 339 18.22 12.31 -13.56
C TYR A 339 18.83 11.89 -14.88
N LEU A 340 19.77 12.68 -15.42
CA LEU A 340 20.40 12.45 -16.74
C LEU A 340 21.89 12.09 -16.64
N GLY A 341 22.41 11.91 -15.43
CA GLY A 341 23.84 11.62 -15.22
C GLY A 341 24.21 10.16 -15.45
N ASN A 342 25.49 9.86 -15.20
CA ASN A 342 26.10 8.55 -15.48
C ASN A 342 26.15 7.64 -14.24
N GLY A 343 25.23 7.85 -13.31
CA GLY A 343 25.13 7.15 -12.02
C GLY A 343 25.66 8.03 -10.90
N ALA A 344 24.99 7.99 -9.75
CA ALA A 344 25.30 8.88 -8.63
C ALA A 344 25.07 8.19 -7.29
N ASP A 345 25.81 8.64 -6.28
CA ASP A 345 25.46 8.44 -4.88
C ASP A 345 24.52 9.58 -4.46
N LEU A 346 23.23 9.29 -4.31
CA LEU A 346 22.22 10.27 -3.94
C LEU A 346 22.09 10.35 -2.42
N ARG A 347 22.53 11.45 -1.81
CA ARG A 347 22.21 11.74 -0.42
C ARG A 347 20.76 12.18 -0.31
N VAL A 348 19.99 11.48 0.52
CA VAL A 348 18.58 11.69 0.80
C VAL A 348 18.44 12.14 2.25
N ASP A 349 17.90 13.33 2.45
CA ASP A 349 17.52 13.88 3.76
C ASP A 349 16.00 14.15 3.75
N VAL A 350 15.25 13.44 4.58
CA VAL A 350 13.79 13.58 4.71
C VAL A 350 13.47 13.87 6.17
N GLN A 351 12.61 14.85 6.41
CA GLN A 351 12.23 15.27 7.76
C GLN A 351 11.01 14.52 8.31
N GLY A 352 10.25 13.83 7.45
CA GLY A 352 8.96 13.21 7.77
C GLY A 352 7.81 14.22 7.76
N SER A 353 6.61 13.78 8.17
CA SER A 353 5.42 14.64 8.24
C SER A 353 5.64 15.81 9.18
N PRO A 354 5.19 17.02 8.81
CA PRO A 354 5.23 18.17 9.71
C PRO A 354 4.47 17.97 11.02
N GLU A 355 3.50 17.04 11.06
CA GLU A 355 2.60 16.86 12.21
C GLU A 355 3.22 16.03 13.32
N ASP A 356 3.87 14.92 12.99
CA ASP A 356 4.36 13.95 13.97
C ASP A 356 5.76 13.39 13.64
N GLY A 357 6.40 13.88 12.57
CA GLY A 357 7.68 13.40 12.06
C GLY A 357 7.64 11.99 11.49
N ARG A 358 6.50 11.30 11.54
CA ARG A 358 6.31 10.01 10.86
C ARG A 358 5.98 10.30 9.41
N GLY A 359 6.27 9.37 8.52
CA GLY A 359 5.83 9.55 7.14
C GLY A 359 6.58 8.66 6.19
N TYR A 360 5.88 8.20 5.17
CA TYR A 360 6.47 7.34 4.17
C TYR A 360 7.49 8.11 3.32
N VAL A 361 8.64 7.49 3.04
CA VAL A 361 9.55 7.92 1.97
C VAL A 361 9.93 6.72 1.09
N GLY A 362 9.68 6.82 -0.21
CA GLY A 362 10.05 5.82 -1.18
C GLY A 362 10.62 6.43 -2.44
N ILE A 363 11.68 5.84 -2.99
CA ILE A 363 12.25 6.22 -4.28
C ILE A 363 12.26 4.99 -5.16
N GLN A 364 11.53 5.07 -6.26
CA GLN A 364 11.55 4.08 -7.34
C GLN A 364 12.29 4.68 -8.54
N SER A 365 13.14 3.90 -9.18
CA SER A 365 13.90 4.30 -10.36
C SER A 365 13.43 3.53 -11.59
N TYR A 366 13.33 4.23 -12.70
CA TYR A 366 13.02 3.65 -14.01
C TYR A 366 14.05 4.15 -15.01
N GLY A 367 14.94 3.28 -15.48
CA GLY A 367 15.88 3.65 -16.54
C GLY A 367 15.13 3.91 -17.86
N VAL A 368 15.36 5.02 -18.54
CA VAL A 368 14.56 5.38 -19.74
C VAL A 368 15.37 5.46 -21.03
N GLU A 369 16.66 5.17 -20.97
CA GLU A 369 17.55 5.18 -22.12
C GLU A 369 17.09 4.25 -23.26
N GLY A 370 17.09 4.78 -24.50
CA GLY A 370 16.87 4.01 -25.74
C GLY A 370 15.49 3.35 -25.86
N ARG A 371 14.50 3.79 -25.07
CA ARG A 371 13.17 3.16 -24.99
C ARG A 371 12.10 4.03 -25.66
N THR A 372 11.28 3.40 -26.50
CA THR A 372 10.21 4.07 -27.27
C THR A 372 8.84 3.40 -27.13
N GLY A 373 8.76 2.25 -26.45
CA GLY A 373 7.57 1.39 -26.43
C GLY A 373 6.40 1.86 -25.55
N GLY A 374 6.46 3.06 -24.96
CA GLY A 374 5.36 3.65 -24.19
C GLY A 374 4.89 2.85 -22.96
N ARG A 375 5.68 1.87 -22.50
CA ARG A 375 5.50 1.15 -21.24
C ARG A 375 6.65 1.52 -20.32
N LEU A 376 6.33 1.82 -19.07
CA LEU A 376 7.37 1.99 -18.08
C LEU A 376 8.18 0.70 -17.92
N PRO A 377 9.51 0.84 -17.81
CA PRO A 377 10.38 -0.31 -17.71
C PRO A 377 10.33 -0.96 -16.33
N HIS A 378 11.20 -1.94 -16.11
CA HIS A 378 11.41 -2.51 -14.78
C HIS A 378 11.72 -1.39 -13.78
N MET A 379 11.10 -1.49 -12.61
CA MET A 379 11.25 -0.55 -11.51
C MET A 379 12.32 -1.08 -10.57
N ASP A 380 13.33 -0.26 -10.29
CA ASP A 380 14.30 -0.53 -9.24
C ASP A 380 13.89 0.23 -7.97
N LEU A 381 13.76 -0.47 -6.85
CA LEU A 381 13.45 0.17 -5.57
C LEU A 381 14.76 0.66 -4.93
N LEU A 382 14.98 1.98 -4.93
CA LEU A 382 16.19 2.58 -4.36
C LEU A 382 16.04 2.86 -2.87
N LEU A 383 14.83 3.24 -2.44
CA LEU A 383 14.54 3.64 -1.07
C LEU A 383 13.11 3.25 -0.68
N ASN A 384 12.93 2.77 0.55
CA ASN A 384 11.61 2.47 1.12
C ASN A 384 11.68 2.51 2.65
N GLU A 385 11.42 3.65 3.25
CA GLU A 385 11.58 3.89 4.69
C GLU A 385 10.38 4.67 5.25
N ILE A 386 10.33 4.76 6.58
CA ILE A 386 9.32 5.54 7.31
C ILE A 386 10.02 6.46 8.32
N GLY A 387 9.55 7.69 8.40
CA GLY A 387 10.00 8.70 9.34
C GLY A 387 11.16 9.53 8.80
N PRO A 388 11.83 10.29 9.68
CA PRO A 388 12.94 11.11 9.28
C PRO A 388 14.13 10.23 8.93
N LEU A 389 14.84 10.60 7.87
CA LEU A 389 15.89 9.78 7.30
C LEU A 389 17.02 10.66 6.80
N ARG A 390 18.26 10.20 7.02
CA ARG A 390 19.44 10.68 6.30
C ARG A 390 20.27 9.49 5.85
N GLN A 391 20.27 9.20 4.55
CA GLN A 391 21.08 8.12 3.98
C GLN A 391 21.52 8.42 2.56
N THR A 392 22.42 7.59 2.03
CA THR A 392 22.85 7.65 0.63
C THR A 392 22.32 6.43 -0.10
N VAL A 393 21.71 6.62 -1.26
CA VAL A 393 21.23 5.53 -2.13
C VAL A 393 21.91 5.60 -3.50
N PRO A 394 22.32 4.46 -4.08
CA PRO A 394 22.93 4.45 -5.41
C PRO A 394 21.87 4.63 -6.49
N VAL A 395 22.06 5.60 -7.36
CA VAL A 395 21.25 5.84 -8.56
C VAL A 395 21.94 5.15 -9.75
N PRO A 396 21.23 4.29 -10.50
CA PRO A 396 21.80 3.60 -11.66
C PRO A 396 22.32 4.56 -12.74
N ARG A 397 23.22 4.05 -13.59
CA ARG A 397 23.79 4.80 -14.71
C ARG A 397 22.74 5.10 -15.79
N GLY A 398 22.91 6.25 -16.45
CA GLY A 398 22.08 6.69 -17.57
C GLY A 398 20.77 7.36 -17.12
N PRO A 399 19.97 7.88 -18.07
CA PRO A 399 18.72 8.56 -17.77
C PRO A 399 17.78 7.74 -16.88
N GLN A 400 17.43 8.27 -15.70
CA GLN A 400 16.49 7.69 -14.75
C GLN A 400 15.31 8.62 -14.52
N LEU A 401 14.09 8.08 -14.53
CA LEU A 401 12.95 8.69 -13.85
C LEU A 401 12.94 8.21 -12.40
N LEU A 402 13.02 9.14 -11.46
CA LEU A 402 12.93 8.86 -10.04
C LEU A 402 11.54 9.26 -9.55
N HIS A 403 10.71 8.28 -9.22
CA HIS A 403 9.40 8.50 -8.63
C HIS A 403 9.55 8.50 -7.11
N LEU A 404 9.51 9.71 -6.54
CA LEU A 404 9.56 9.94 -5.11
C LEU A 404 8.14 9.99 -4.55
N ARG A 405 7.90 9.20 -3.52
CA ARG A 405 6.76 9.37 -2.62
C ARG A 405 7.30 9.83 -1.28
N SER A 406 6.84 10.98 -0.78
CA SER A 406 7.27 11.54 0.49
C SER A 406 6.10 12.27 1.14
N GLU A 407 5.87 12.05 2.43
CA GLU A 407 4.84 12.75 3.21
C GLU A 407 5.41 13.97 3.95
N GLY A 408 6.40 14.65 3.36
CA GLY A 408 7.06 15.78 4.00
C GLY A 408 8.17 16.41 3.16
N ALA A 409 8.90 17.32 3.81
CA ALA A 409 10.02 18.04 3.19
C ALA A 409 11.22 17.11 3.01
N TRP A 410 11.90 17.26 1.87
CA TRP A 410 13.08 16.47 1.53
C TRP A 410 14.14 17.33 0.84
N THR A 411 15.39 16.91 1.01
CA THR A 411 16.57 17.47 0.36
C THR A 411 17.40 16.34 -0.23
N PHE A 412 17.65 16.43 -1.53
CA PHE A 412 18.46 15.49 -2.28
C PHE A 412 19.77 16.16 -2.71
N THR A 413 20.90 15.49 -2.52
CA THR A 413 22.20 15.97 -3.03
C THR A 413 22.85 14.87 -3.85
N VAL A 414 23.04 15.14 -5.13
CA VAL A 414 23.70 14.26 -6.10
C VAL A 414 25.20 14.33 -5.92
N GLN A 415 25.84 13.18 -5.73
CA GLN A 415 27.28 13.01 -5.87
C GLN A 415 27.53 12.10 -7.06
N GLU A 416 27.92 12.70 -8.20
CA GLU A 416 28.19 11.96 -9.44
C GLU A 416 29.30 10.94 -9.24
N LEU A 417 29.14 9.77 -9.87
CA LEU A 417 30.20 8.77 -9.97
C LEU A 417 31.11 9.10 -11.16
N ASP A 418 32.41 8.89 -10.97
CA ASP A 418 33.44 9.08 -12.00
C ASP A 418 33.36 8.07 -13.15
#